data_AF-A0A3D4UL12-F1
#
_entry.id   AF-A0A3D4UL12-F1
#
_cell.length_a   1.000
_cell.length_b   1.000
_cell.length_c   1.000
_cell.angle_alpha   90.00
_cell.angle_beta   90.00
_cell.angle_gamma   90.00
#
_symmetry.space_group_name_H-M   'P 1'
#
loop_
_entity.id
_entity.type
_entity.pdbx_description
1 polymer ?
#
loop_
_entity_poly.entity_id
_entity_poly.type
_entity_poly.pdbx_seq_one_letter_code
_entity_poly.pdbx_strand_id
1 'polypeptide(L)' 'MPKQATQTTVSRITLAAPDASEVFVAGSFNEWSTTTHAMTRDRQGWWEIELDLPPSRYEYK' A
#
# COMPACT_ATOMS: atom_id res chain seq x y z
N MET A 1 22.46 -2.18 22.93
CA MET A 1 21.99 -2.70 21.62
C MET A 1 20.53 -2.29 21.47
N PRO A 2 20.12 -1.43 20.51
CA PRO A 2 18.71 -1.12 20.38
C PRO A 2 18.04 -2.23 19.57
N LYS A 3 17.10 -2.93 20.23
CA LYS A 3 16.17 -3.86 19.60
C LYS A 3 15.26 -3.02 18.69
N GLN A 4 15.39 -3.17 17.37
CA GLN A 4 14.45 -2.54 16.44
C GLN A 4 13.07 -3.13 16.70
N ALA A 5 12.17 -2.32 17.27
CA ALA A 5 10.76 -2.66 17.37
C ALA A 5 10.21 -2.69 15.93
N THR A 6 9.73 -3.85 15.50
CA THR A 6 8.96 -4.03 14.26
C THR A 6 7.68 -3.20 14.36
N GLN A 7 7.75 -1.94 13.93
CA GLN A 7 6.63 -1.02 13.96
C GLN A 7 5.91 -1.16 12.61
N THR A 8 4.97 -2.11 12.55
CA THR A 8 4.01 -2.20 11.44
C THR A 8 3.34 -0.85 11.31
N THR A 9 3.63 -0.15 10.22
CA THR A 9 3.11 1.20 10.00
C THR A 9 1.96 1.10 9.03
N VAL A 10 0.75 1.43 9.50
CA VAL A 10 -0.43 1.52 8.65
C VAL A 10 -0.15 2.61 7.61
N SER A 11 0.01 2.19 6.36
CA SER A 11 0.27 3.09 5.24
C SER A 11 -1.02 3.24 4.45
N ARG A 12 -1.60 4.43 4.51
CA ARG A 12 -2.76 4.78 3.70
C ARG A 12 -2.30 5.27 2.33
N ILE A 13 -2.80 4.61 1.28
CA ILE A 13 -2.55 4.96 -0.11
C ILE A 13 -3.85 5.49 -0.71
N THR A 14 -3.76 6.67 -1.31
CA THR A 14 -4.89 7.31 -2.00
C THR A 14 -4.52 7.66 -3.43
N LEU A 15 -5.40 7.37 -4.38
CA LEU A 15 -5.20 7.65 -5.79
C LEU A 15 -6.45 8.32 -6.39
N ALA A 16 -6.27 9.46 -7.07
CA ALA A 16 -7.35 10.08 -7.85
C ALA A 16 -7.40 9.41 -9.24
N ALA A 17 -8.38 8.55 -9.46
CA ALA A 17 -8.59 7.88 -10.75
C ALA A 17 -10.10 7.70 -11.01
N PRO A 18 -10.82 8.78 -11.33
CA PRO A 18 -12.28 8.75 -11.46
C PRO A 18 -12.76 7.82 -12.57
N ASP A 19 -11.97 7.64 -13.63
CA ASP A 19 -12.28 6.84 -14.81
C ASP A 19 -11.82 5.38 -14.71
N ALA A 20 -11.14 4.99 -13.63
CA ALA A 20 -10.71 3.61 -13.43
C ALA A 20 -11.91 2.73 -13.03
N SER A 21 -11.93 1.49 -13.52
CA SER A 21 -12.93 0.49 -13.13
C SER A 21 -12.51 -0.28 -11.88
N GLU A 22 -11.22 -0.61 -11.78
CA GLU A 22 -10.61 -1.31 -10.65
C GLU A 22 -9.17 -0.80 -10.47
N VAL A 23 -8.72 -0.68 -9.22
CA VAL A 23 -7.36 -0.27 -8.88
C VAL A 23 -6.82 -1.25 -7.84
N PHE A 24 -5.60 -1.75 -8.05
CA PHE A 24 -4.92 -2.68 -7.17
C PHE A 24 -3.55 -2.11 -6.80
N VAL A 25 -3.11 -2.33 -5.56
CA VAL A 25 -1.79 -1.93 -5.11
C VAL A 25 -0.83 -3.12 -5.17
N ALA A 26 0.21 -2.99 -6.00
CA ALA A 26 1.28 -3.95 -6.15
C ALA A 26 2.62 -3.33 -5.69
N GLY A 27 3.37 -4.06 -4.87
CA GLY A 27 4.69 -3.67 -4.37
C GLY A 27 5.47 -4.85 -3.81
N SER A 28 6.67 -4.60 -3.28
CA SER A 28 7.53 -5.66 -2.75
C SER A 28 6.91 -6.43 -1.57
N PHE A 29 5.99 -5.82 -0.83
CA PHE A 29 5.30 -6.43 0.31
C PHE A 29 4.26 -7.49 -0.09
N ASN A 30 3.74 -7.45 -1.32
CA ASN A 30 2.80 -8.44 -1.86
C ASN A 30 3.35 -9.13 -3.12
N GLU A 31 4.68 -9.20 -3.25
CA GLU A 31 5.36 -9.83 -4.38
C GLU A 31 4.94 -9.26 -5.75
N TRP A 32 4.61 -7.96 -5.80
CA TRP A 32 4.09 -7.29 -6.98
C TRP A 32 2.79 -7.89 -7.54
N SER A 33 2.00 -8.55 -6.69
CA SER A 33 0.71 -9.10 -7.11
C SER A 33 -0.27 -7.99 -7.48
N THR A 34 -0.86 -8.09 -8.67
CA THR A 34 -1.87 -7.17 -9.20
C THR A 34 -3.30 -7.64 -8.95
N THR A 35 -3.46 -8.80 -8.30
CA THR A 35 -4.76 -9.41 -8.00
C THR A 35 -5.14 -9.30 -6.54
N THR A 36 -4.17 -8.95 -5.68
CA THR A 36 -4.38 -8.72 -4.25
C THR A 36 -4.48 -7.22 -3.97
N HIS A 37 -5.06 -6.85 -2.82
CA HIS A 37 -5.16 -5.46 -2.35
C HIS A 37 -5.90 -4.51 -3.32
N ALA A 38 -7.15 -4.88 -3.65
CA ALA A 38 -8.08 -4.00 -4.36
C ALA A 38 -8.40 -2.74 -3.53
N MET A 39 -8.28 -1.57 -4.15
CA MET A 39 -8.63 -0.30 -3.53
C MET A 39 -10.14 -0.10 -3.53
N THR A 40 -10.63 0.67 -2.56
CA THR A 40 -12.05 1.05 -2.49
C THR A 40 -12.25 2.41 -3.13
N ARG A 41 -13.18 2.50 -4.08
CA ARG A 41 -13.54 3.76 -4.75
C ARG A 41 -14.59 4.53 -3.95
N ASP A 42 -14.36 5.82 -3.72
CA ASP A 42 -15.31 6.75 -3.15
C ASP A 42 -16.26 7.33 -4.23
N ARG A 43 -17.28 8.08 -3.79
CA ARG A 43 -18.26 8.71 -4.71
C ARG A 43 -17.69 9.85 -5.56
N GLN A 44 -16.52 10.36 -5.20
CA GLN A 44 -15.82 11.46 -5.86
C GLN A 44 -14.74 10.96 -6.84
N GLY A 45 -14.53 9.64 -6.94
CA GLY A 45 -13.54 9.03 -7.83
C GLY A 45 -12.14 8.86 -7.22
N TRP A 46 -12.04 8.96 -5.90
CA TRP A 46 -10.83 8.64 -5.15
C TRP A 46 -10.80 7.16 -4.80
N TRP A 47 -9.63 6.58 -4.89
CA TRP A 47 -9.35 5.22 -4.47
C TRP A 47 -8.55 5.28 -3.18
N GLU A 48 -8.95 4.50 -2.19
CA GLU A 48 -8.28 4.42 -0.89
C GLU A 48 -8.05 2.96 -0.49
N ILE A 49 -6.89 2.70 0.10
CA ILE A 49 -6.59 1.44 0.79
C ILE A 49 -5.64 1.72 1.95
N GLU A 50 -5.85 1.02 3.05
CA GLU A 50 -4.94 0.99 4.18
C GLU A 50 -4.22 -0.35 4.17
N LEU A 51 -2.88 -0.31 4.16
CA LEU A 51 -2.04 -1.50 4.17
C LEU A 51 -1.11 -1.45 5.37
N ASP A 52 -1.11 -2.55 6.12
CA ASP A 52 -0.14 -2.82 7.17
C ASP A 52 1.19 -3.23 6.52
N LEU A 53 2.05 -2.24 6.30
CA LEU A 53 3.36 -2.50 5.72
C LEU A 53 4.38 -2.77 6.83
N PRO A 54 5.12 -3.89 6.72
CA PRO A 54 6.27 -4.10 7.59
C PRO A 54 7.34 -3.05 7.27
N PRO A 55 8.12 -2.59 8.27
CA PRO A 55 9.21 -1.65 8.02
C PRO A 55 10.23 -2.30 7.08
N SER A 56 10.36 -1.78 5.85
CA SER A 56 11.34 -2.30 4.89
C SER A 56 12.73 -1.76 5.21
N ARG A 57 13.74 -2.62 5.06
CA ARG A 57 15.15 -2.32 5.33
C ARG A 57 15.75 -1.61 4.11
N TYR A 58 16.20 -0.38 4.29
CA TYR A 58 16.93 0.36 3.26
C TYR A 58 18.44 0.05 3.38
N GLU A 59 18.99 -0.70 2.42
CA GLU A 59 20.43 -0.81 2.23
C GLU A 59 20.88 0.21 1.16
N TYR A 60 21.95 0.96 1.44
CA TYR A 60 22.58 1.91 0.51
C TYR A 60 24.05 1.53 0.32
N LYS A 61 24.66 1.92 -0.82
CA LYS A 61 26.10 1.83 -1.07
C LYS A 61 26.63 3.17 -1.55
#